data_AF-A0A0N0NS82-F1
#
_entry.id   AF-A0A0N0NS82-F1
#
_cell.length_a   1.000
_cell.length_b   1.000
_cell.length_c   1.000
_cell.angle_alpha   90.00
_cell.angle_beta   90.00
_cell.angle_gamma   90.00
#
_symmetry.space_group_name_H-M   'P 1'
#
loop_
_entity.id
_entity.type
_entity.pdbx_description
1 polymer ?
#
loop_
_entity_poly.entity_id
_entity_poly.type
_entity_poly.pdbx_seq_one_letter_code
_entity_poly.pdbx_strand_id
1 'polypeptide(L)'
;MALGTPESIVASPPKATHSFTPPLQDLLWLNVYSRRPLLDAHWKALLYVVESRGGQDLPSMEFHNYQIHVADAIQASLKLSAPSLPLCQRYRELRKIENRHNAFGVAGIEISFEAFGKSISLPECALSPNVIEALVDLYAYTTLLDQYCREAHDDHNLARLGLHRVLVQLQLMSALFPTENGDLDQPSSDNRLGAVIKSAALLFALAVTFPVSNPEPVQIVVGRLKAALENVGIKASTSDSHQDIYTWACILGALGASDVPQKEWFASQLANQEFERSRRTAGLSQCSSWDEIYQVLARFLWLDLACNTAAHKVWLQVQEMVTIRLNQSRILETT
;
A
#
# COMPACT_ATOMS: atom_id res chain seq x y z
N MET A 1 -41.40 -22.46 -26.51
CA MET A 1 -41.00 -21.64 -25.35
C MET A 1 -39.54 -21.96 -25.09
N ALA A 2 -38.63 -21.19 -25.69
CA ALA A 2 -37.20 -21.48 -25.71
C ALA A 2 -36.55 -21.00 -24.40
N LEU A 3 -35.84 -21.91 -23.74
CA LEU A 3 -35.01 -21.62 -22.56
C LEU A 3 -33.74 -20.93 -23.04
N GLY A 4 -33.50 -19.72 -22.56
CA GLY A 4 -32.31 -18.93 -22.86
C GLY A 4 -31.05 -19.56 -22.26
N THR A 5 -29.95 -19.49 -23.02
CA THR A 5 -28.63 -19.96 -22.64
C THR A 5 -28.02 -19.14 -21.49
N PRO A 6 -27.20 -19.75 -20.61
CA PRO A 6 -26.57 -19.07 -19.49
C PRO A 6 -25.25 -18.41 -19.93
N GLU A 7 -25.31 -17.36 -20.74
CA GLU A 7 -24.11 -16.63 -21.17
C GLU A 7 -24.09 -15.13 -20.78
N SER A 8 -25.05 -14.63 -20.00
CA SER A 8 -25.20 -13.17 -19.81
C SER A 8 -24.88 -12.61 -18.41
N ILE A 9 -24.15 -13.30 -17.54
CA ILE A 9 -23.76 -12.73 -16.23
C ILE A 9 -22.26 -12.91 -15.95
N VAL A 10 -21.42 -12.47 -16.89
CA VAL A 10 -20.07 -12.02 -16.55
C VAL A 10 -19.99 -10.57 -16.99
N ALA A 11 -20.55 -9.68 -16.17
CA ALA A 11 -20.29 -8.26 -16.32
C ALA A 11 -18.76 -8.07 -16.24
N SER A 12 -18.18 -7.45 -17.27
CA SER A 12 -16.77 -7.05 -17.28
C SER A 12 -16.44 -6.39 -15.94
N PRO A 13 -15.31 -6.74 -15.29
CA PRO A 13 -14.95 -6.12 -14.04
C PRO A 13 -14.94 -4.60 -14.23
N PRO A 14 -15.51 -3.81 -13.29
CA PRO A 14 -15.44 -2.36 -13.37
C PRO A 14 -13.97 -1.96 -13.54
N LYS A 15 -13.69 -1.06 -14.49
CA LYS A 15 -12.34 -0.52 -14.68
C LYS A 15 -11.81 -0.05 -13.34
N ALA A 16 -10.61 -0.50 -12.98
CA ALA A 16 -9.91 0.00 -11.80
C ALA A 16 -9.91 1.52 -11.86
N THR A 17 -10.37 2.16 -10.80
CA THR A 17 -10.47 3.63 -10.75
C THR A 17 -9.08 4.25 -10.52
N HIS A 18 -8.13 3.47 -10.00
CA HIS A 18 -6.71 3.82 -9.81
C HIS A 18 -5.82 3.28 -10.94
N SER A 19 -4.57 3.77 -10.99
CA SER A 19 -3.62 3.48 -12.07
C SER A 19 -2.67 2.30 -11.80
N PHE A 20 -2.77 1.67 -10.62
CA PHE A 20 -2.02 0.44 -10.29
C PHE A 20 -2.48 -0.77 -11.10
N THR A 21 -1.56 -1.69 -11.38
CA THR A 21 -1.81 -3.00 -12.03
C THR A 21 -1.38 -4.17 -11.12
N PRO A 22 -2.09 -4.41 -10.00
CA PRO A 22 -1.71 -5.45 -9.04
C PRO A 22 -1.67 -6.84 -9.68
N PRO A 23 -0.66 -7.68 -9.39
CA PRO A 23 -0.70 -9.08 -9.80
C PRO A 23 -1.65 -9.90 -8.91
N LEU A 24 -2.10 -11.05 -9.41
CA LEU A 24 -2.88 -12.03 -8.65
C LEU A 24 -4.12 -11.43 -7.96
N GLN A 25 -4.87 -10.57 -8.66
CA GLN A 25 -6.08 -9.90 -8.14
C GLN A 25 -7.21 -10.87 -7.78
N ASP A 26 -7.21 -12.03 -8.43
CA ASP A 26 -8.20 -13.08 -8.23
C ASP A 26 -7.80 -14.07 -7.13
N LEU A 27 -6.56 -14.03 -6.64
CA LEU A 27 -6.12 -14.89 -5.53
C LEU A 27 -6.92 -14.52 -4.28
N LEU A 28 -7.45 -15.54 -3.60
CA LEU A 28 -8.42 -15.41 -2.49
C LEU A 28 -9.78 -14.85 -2.92
N TRP A 29 -10.05 -14.77 -4.22
CA TRP A 29 -11.27 -14.23 -4.78
C TRP A 29 -11.50 -12.77 -4.35
N LEU A 30 -10.42 -12.01 -4.15
CA LEU A 30 -10.49 -10.60 -3.77
C LEU A 30 -11.30 -9.81 -4.79
N ASN A 31 -11.08 -10.06 -6.08
CA ASN A 31 -11.85 -9.52 -7.21
C ASN A 31 -13.40 -9.63 -7.06
N VAL A 32 -13.89 -10.60 -6.29
CA VAL A 32 -15.32 -10.85 -6.03
C VAL A 32 -15.70 -10.39 -4.62
N TYR A 33 -15.05 -10.92 -3.58
CA TYR A 33 -15.48 -10.73 -2.19
C TYR A 33 -15.16 -9.36 -1.63
N SER A 34 -14.19 -8.63 -2.21
CA SER A 34 -13.84 -7.28 -1.75
C SER A 34 -14.57 -6.16 -2.49
N ARG A 35 -15.59 -6.46 -3.29
CA ARG A 35 -16.39 -5.43 -3.98
C ARG A 35 -17.29 -4.65 -3.02
N ARG A 36 -17.73 -5.26 -1.93
CA ARG A 36 -18.59 -4.65 -0.92
C ARG A 36 -18.30 -5.25 0.45
N PRO A 37 -18.35 -4.45 1.53
CA PRO A 37 -18.22 -4.98 2.87
C PRO A 37 -19.41 -5.88 3.20
N LEU A 38 -19.19 -6.86 4.07
CA LEU A 38 -20.27 -7.61 4.70
C LEU A 38 -21.08 -6.65 5.57
N LEU A 39 -22.41 -6.82 5.54
CA LEU A 39 -23.31 -6.09 6.44
C LEU A 39 -22.95 -6.36 7.89
N ASP A 40 -22.96 -5.31 8.71
CA ASP A 40 -22.56 -5.37 10.12
C ASP A 40 -23.35 -6.42 10.91
N ALA A 41 -24.64 -6.58 10.61
CA ALA A 41 -25.48 -7.60 11.22
C ALA A 41 -24.99 -9.03 10.90
N HIS A 42 -24.61 -9.28 9.63
CA HIS A 42 -24.08 -10.59 9.21
C HIS A 42 -22.68 -10.84 9.77
N TRP A 43 -21.84 -9.80 9.81
CA TRP A 43 -20.51 -9.89 10.40
C TRP A 43 -20.59 -10.22 11.89
N LYS A 44 -21.44 -9.50 12.64
CA LYS A 44 -21.68 -9.77 14.07
C LYS A 44 -22.26 -11.16 14.30
N ALA A 45 -23.19 -11.61 13.46
CA ALA A 45 -23.74 -12.96 13.54
C ALA A 45 -22.67 -14.03 13.31
N LEU A 46 -21.79 -13.83 12.33
CA LEU A 46 -20.67 -14.75 12.07
C LEU A 46 -19.72 -14.80 13.27
N LEU A 47 -19.31 -13.66 13.81
CA LEU A 47 -18.47 -13.59 15.01
C LEU A 47 -19.13 -14.28 16.20
N TYR A 48 -20.44 -14.08 16.40
CA TYR A 48 -21.19 -14.76 17.44
C TYR A 48 -21.20 -16.28 17.27
N VAL A 49 -21.32 -16.79 16.04
CA VAL A 49 -21.25 -18.24 15.75
C VAL A 49 -19.86 -18.81 16.06
N VAL A 50 -18.80 -18.08 15.70
CA VAL A 50 -17.42 -18.47 16.02
C VAL A 50 -17.24 -18.54 17.53
N GLU A 51 -17.62 -17.48 18.24
CA GLU A 51 -17.54 -17.40 19.70
C GLU A 51 -18.33 -18.54 20.38
N SER A 52 -19.59 -18.74 19.96
CA SER A 52 -20.50 -19.74 20.53
C SER A 52 -20.04 -21.18 20.33
N ARG A 53 -19.14 -21.44 19.37
CA ARG A 53 -18.58 -22.78 19.15
C ARG A 53 -17.35 -23.06 20.01
N GLY A 54 -16.83 -22.09 20.76
CA GLY A 54 -15.58 -22.19 21.52
C GLY A 54 -14.42 -21.43 20.90
N GLY A 55 -14.71 -20.49 20.00
CA GLY A 55 -13.73 -19.63 19.36
C GLY A 55 -13.05 -20.24 18.13
N GLN A 56 -11.97 -19.59 17.71
CA GLN A 56 -11.28 -19.82 16.44
C GLN A 56 -10.20 -20.92 16.46
N ASP A 57 -9.91 -21.54 17.61
CA ASP A 57 -8.83 -22.54 17.75
C ASP A 57 -9.37 -23.96 17.98
N LEU A 58 -10.60 -24.22 17.55
CA LEU A 58 -11.18 -25.56 17.62
C LEU A 58 -10.60 -26.47 16.53
N PRO A 59 -10.18 -27.71 16.86
CA PRO A 59 -9.65 -28.67 15.88
C PRO A 59 -10.62 -28.99 14.73
N SER A 60 -11.93 -28.92 14.97
CA SER A 60 -12.97 -29.15 13.95
C SER A 60 -13.14 -28.01 12.94
N MET A 61 -12.49 -26.86 13.17
CA MET A 61 -12.68 -25.63 12.38
C MET A 61 -11.44 -25.25 11.57
N GLU A 62 -10.35 -26.03 11.58
CA GLU A 62 -9.06 -25.65 10.99
C GLU A 62 -9.14 -25.13 9.54
N PHE A 63 -9.95 -25.74 8.68
CA PHE A 63 -10.17 -25.27 7.31
C PHE A 63 -11.08 -24.05 7.20
N HIS A 64 -12.10 -23.95 8.07
CA HIS A 64 -13.03 -22.81 8.09
C HIS A 64 -12.39 -21.56 8.68
N ASN A 65 -11.46 -21.72 9.63
CA ASN A 65 -10.75 -20.61 10.28
C ASN A 65 -9.96 -19.78 9.27
N TYR A 66 -9.36 -20.43 8.27
CA TYR A 66 -8.67 -19.73 7.19
C TYR A 66 -9.61 -18.79 6.43
N GLN A 67 -10.79 -19.28 6.01
CA GLN A 67 -11.76 -18.50 5.25
C GLN A 67 -12.35 -17.36 6.08
N ILE A 68 -12.58 -17.58 7.37
CA ILE A 68 -13.05 -16.55 8.30
C ILE A 68 -12.01 -15.42 8.42
N HIS A 69 -10.71 -15.73 8.47
CA HIS A 69 -9.66 -14.73 8.49
C HIS A 69 -9.49 -13.99 7.16
N VAL A 70 -9.70 -14.66 6.02
CA VAL A 70 -9.80 -13.98 4.72
C VAL A 70 -10.94 -12.96 4.75
N ALA A 71 -12.11 -13.36 5.27
CA ALA A 71 -13.26 -12.47 5.40
C ALA A 71 -12.98 -11.30 6.37
N ASP A 72 -12.32 -11.55 7.50
CA ASP A 72 -11.92 -10.50 8.46
C ASP A 72 -10.92 -9.52 7.84
N ALA A 73 -9.91 -10.02 7.12
CA ALA A 73 -8.94 -9.17 6.42
C ALA A 73 -9.61 -8.30 5.36
N ILE A 74 -10.54 -8.85 4.57
CA ILE A 74 -11.34 -8.08 3.61
C ILE A 74 -12.18 -7.03 4.34
N GLN A 75 -12.91 -7.42 5.39
CA GLN A 75 -13.79 -6.54 6.13
C GLN A 75 -13.03 -5.38 6.78
N ALA A 76 -11.91 -5.67 7.45
CA ALA A 76 -11.01 -4.70 8.03
C ALA A 76 -10.48 -3.73 6.97
N SER A 77 -10.04 -4.25 5.82
CA SER A 77 -9.51 -3.44 4.71
C SER A 77 -10.58 -2.54 4.10
N LEU A 78 -11.80 -3.04 3.91
CA LEU A 78 -12.91 -2.27 3.36
C LEU A 78 -13.44 -1.21 4.34
N LYS A 79 -13.35 -1.46 5.64
CA LYS A 79 -13.79 -0.51 6.68
C LYS A 79 -12.69 0.40 7.18
N LEU A 80 -11.44 0.16 6.78
CA LEU A 80 -10.26 0.83 7.32
C LEU A 80 -10.26 0.77 8.85
N SER A 81 -10.36 -0.44 9.40
CA SER A 81 -10.46 -0.72 10.83
C SER A 81 -9.54 -1.87 11.27
N ALA A 82 -9.42 -2.07 12.58
CA ALA A 82 -8.78 -3.25 13.13
C ALA A 82 -9.50 -4.54 12.66
N PRO A 83 -8.78 -5.66 12.48
CA PRO A 83 -9.38 -6.98 12.41
C PRO A 83 -10.19 -7.29 13.67
N SER A 84 -11.30 -8.02 13.51
CA SER A 84 -12.19 -8.37 14.64
C SER A 84 -11.74 -9.61 15.38
N LEU A 85 -10.91 -10.45 14.76
CA LEU A 85 -10.48 -11.74 15.30
C LEU A 85 -8.98 -11.73 15.64
N PRO A 86 -8.57 -12.35 16.76
CA PRO A 86 -7.14 -12.61 17.01
C PRO A 86 -6.58 -13.56 15.96
N LEU A 87 -5.27 -13.64 15.76
CA LEU A 87 -4.71 -14.64 14.81
C LEU A 87 -4.98 -16.08 15.29
N CYS A 88 -5.59 -16.92 14.44
CA CYS A 88 -5.75 -18.35 14.73
C CYS A 88 -4.41 -19.10 14.77
N GLN A 89 -4.43 -20.32 15.33
CA GLN A 89 -3.24 -21.17 15.47
C GLN A 89 -2.46 -21.34 14.17
N ARG A 90 -3.14 -21.54 13.03
CA ARG A 90 -2.48 -21.72 11.73
C ARG A 90 -1.59 -20.53 11.37
N TYR A 91 -2.09 -19.31 11.52
CA TYR A 91 -1.32 -18.10 11.23
C TYR A 91 -0.23 -17.85 12.27
N ARG A 92 -0.48 -18.21 13.54
CA ARG A 92 0.53 -18.13 14.60
C ARG A 92 1.70 -19.07 14.34
N GLU A 93 1.45 -20.31 13.92
CA GLU A 93 2.50 -21.26 13.56
C GLU A 93 3.20 -20.88 12.26
N LEU A 94 2.45 -20.43 11.25
CA LEU A 94 3.04 -19.91 10.00
C LEU A 94 4.02 -18.78 10.30
N ARG A 95 3.63 -17.80 11.14
CA ARG A 95 4.51 -16.70 11.55
C ARG A 95 5.76 -17.15 12.30
N LYS A 96 5.74 -18.31 12.98
CA LYS A 96 6.92 -18.84 13.67
C LYS A 96 7.86 -19.54 12.70
N ILE A 97 7.31 -20.41 11.84
CA ILE A 97 8.07 -21.32 10.96
C ILE A 97 8.54 -20.59 9.69
N GLU A 98 7.69 -19.74 9.12
CA GLU A 98 7.89 -19.00 7.88
C GLU A 98 7.73 -17.51 8.18
N ASN A 99 8.84 -16.85 8.50
CA ASN A 99 8.87 -15.44 8.86
C ASN A 99 9.77 -14.64 7.90
N ARG A 100 9.72 -13.32 7.98
CA ARG A 100 10.56 -12.45 7.13
C ARG A 100 12.05 -12.80 7.09
N HIS A 101 12.64 -13.29 8.18
CA HIS A 101 14.08 -13.60 8.25
C HIS A 101 14.48 -14.86 7.48
N ASN A 102 13.53 -15.76 7.21
CA ASN A 102 13.73 -16.86 6.26
C ASN A 102 12.93 -16.64 4.97
N ALA A 103 12.61 -15.37 4.69
CA ALA A 103 11.83 -14.91 3.55
C ALA A 103 10.54 -15.70 3.33
N PHE A 104 9.78 -15.85 4.42
CA PHE A 104 8.56 -16.64 4.45
C PHE A 104 8.80 -18.05 3.89
N GLY A 105 9.95 -18.63 4.25
CA GLY A 105 10.45 -19.95 3.85
C GLY A 105 11.03 -20.05 2.43
N VAL A 106 11.34 -18.96 1.74
CA VAL A 106 12.01 -18.98 0.42
C VAL A 106 13.51 -18.81 0.60
N ALA A 107 14.31 -19.69 0.01
CA ALA A 107 15.76 -19.62 0.14
C ALA A 107 16.34 -18.42 -0.62
N GLY A 108 17.29 -17.70 -0.02
CA GLY A 108 18.14 -16.72 -0.72
C GLY A 108 17.67 -15.27 -0.72
N ILE A 109 16.58 -14.93 -0.04
CA ILE A 109 16.17 -13.53 0.16
C ILE A 109 16.51 -13.12 1.59
N GLU A 110 17.43 -12.17 1.75
CA GLU A 110 17.71 -11.54 3.04
C GLU A 110 16.86 -10.28 3.18
N ILE A 111 15.94 -10.28 4.14
CA ILE A 111 14.98 -9.19 4.35
C ILE A 111 15.29 -8.54 5.69
N SER A 112 15.88 -7.35 5.65
CA SER A 112 16.19 -6.57 6.85
C SER A 112 15.35 -5.30 6.92
N PHE A 113 15.15 -4.80 8.14
CA PHE A 113 14.57 -3.48 8.34
C PHE A 113 15.40 -2.40 7.62
N GLU A 114 16.73 -2.51 7.66
CA GLU A 114 17.65 -1.61 6.97
C GLU A 114 17.44 -1.61 5.46
N ALA A 115 16.94 -2.71 4.87
CA ALA A 115 16.59 -2.77 3.46
C ALA A 115 15.34 -1.93 3.13
N PHE A 116 14.37 -1.88 4.05
CA PHE A 116 13.19 -1.03 3.91
C PHE A 116 13.53 0.42 4.28
N GLY A 117 13.50 1.30 3.30
CA GLY A 117 13.82 2.71 3.52
C GLY A 117 15.27 2.87 3.97
N LYS A 118 16.24 2.30 3.22
CA LYS A 118 17.71 2.40 3.41
C LYS A 118 18.27 3.80 3.74
N SER A 119 17.45 4.87 3.67
CA SER A 119 17.79 6.26 4.02
C SER A 119 17.01 6.84 5.20
N ILE A 120 16.01 6.15 5.75
CA ILE A 120 15.12 6.72 6.76
C ILE A 120 15.71 6.49 8.15
N SER A 121 16.02 7.58 8.84
CA SER A 121 16.19 7.56 10.29
C SER A 121 14.81 7.42 10.94
N LEU A 122 14.41 6.18 11.24
CA LEU A 122 13.14 5.89 11.93
C LEU A 122 12.85 6.72 13.19
N PRO A 123 13.83 7.11 14.03
CA PRO A 123 13.56 7.95 15.19
C PRO A 123 12.85 9.27 14.83
N GLU A 124 13.06 9.77 13.61
CA GLU A 124 12.44 11.00 13.10
C GLU A 124 10.98 10.80 12.67
N CYS A 125 10.54 9.55 12.48
CA CYS A 125 9.21 9.22 11.99
C CYS A 125 8.21 8.83 13.09
N ALA A 126 8.65 8.73 14.36
CA ALA A 126 7.83 8.39 15.52
C ALA A 126 6.85 7.21 15.29
N LEU A 127 7.29 6.19 14.55
CA LEU A 127 6.51 4.99 14.27
C LEU A 127 6.59 4.03 15.46
N SER A 128 5.47 3.43 15.84
CA SER A 128 5.47 2.39 16.87
C SER A 128 6.19 1.13 16.37
N PRO A 129 6.76 0.30 17.26
CA PRO A 129 7.40 -0.95 16.88
C PRO A 129 6.50 -1.86 16.05
N ASN A 130 5.21 -1.95 16.41
CA ASN A 130 4.23 -2.77 15.68
C ASN A 130 4.02 -2.30 14.23
N VAL A 131 4.03 -0.98 14.00
CA VAL A 131 3.92 -0.43 12.64
C VAL A 131 5.18 -0.73 11.85
N ILE A 132 6.36 -0.55 12.46
CA ILE A 132 7.64 -0.89 11.83
C ILE A 132 7.66 -2.36 11.42
N GLU A 133 7.27 -3.26 12.33
CA GLU A 133 7.18 -4.69 12.02
C GLU A 133 6.21 -4.97 10.87
N ALA A 134 5.03 -4.36 10.87
CA ALA A 134 4.07 -4.56 9.78
C ALA A 134 4.59 -4.07 8.42
N LEU A 135 5.34 -2.96 8.40
CA LEU A 135 5.95 -2.43 7.18
C LEU A 135 7.04 -3.37 6.64
N VAL A 136 7.86 -3.96 7.51
CA VAL A 136 8.87 -4.95 7.07
C VAL A 136 8.20 -6.22 6.57
N ASP A 137 7.14 -6.70 7.23
CA ASP A 137 6.38 -7.85 6.76
C ASP A 137 5.75 -7.58 5.38
N LEU A 138 5.22 -6.37 5.16
CA LEU A 138 4.68 -5.94 3.87
C LEU A 138 5.76 -5.85 2.79
N TYR A 139 6.93 -5.30 3.11
CA TYR A 139 8.07 -5.26 2.20
C TYR A 139 8.57 -6.67 1.85
N ALA A 140 8.65 -7.54 2.84
CA ALA A 140 9.06 -8.92 2.66
C ALA A 140 8.10 -9.68 1.73
N TYR A 141 6.80 -9.50 1.94
CA TYR A 141 5.79 -10.12 1.09
C TYR A 141 5.79 -9.54 -0.33
N THR A 142 6.07 -8.24 -0.47
CA THR A 142 6.21 -7.59 -1.79
C THR A 142 7.38 -8.20 -2.58
N THR A 143 8.50 -8.45 -1.91
CA THR A 143 9.68 -9.10 -2.53
C THR A 143 9.36 -10.54 -2.95
N LEU A 144 8.68 -11.29 -2.07
CA LEU A 144 8.21 -12.65 -2.38
C LEU A 144 7.25 -12.66 -3.58
N LEU A 145 6.33 -11.68 -3.63
CA LEU A 145 5.38 -11.54 -4.72
C LEU A 145 6.06 -11.18 -6.04
N ASP A 146 7.07 -10.31 -6.04
CA ASP A 146 7.86 -9.97 -7.22
C ASP A 146 8.59 -11.20 -7.77
N GLN A 147 9.27 -11.96 -6.90
CA GLN A 147 9.93 -13.20 -7.29
C GLN A 147 8.93 -14.21 -7.86
N TYR A 148 7.78 -14.37 -7.23
CA TYR A 148 6.73 -15.24 -7.76
C TYR A 148 6.26 -14.82 -9.15
N CYS A 149 6.12 -13.52 -9.41
CA CYS A 149 5.67 -13.05 -10.71
C CYS A 149 6.74 -13.21 -11.81
N ARG A 150 8.03 -13.35 -11.45
CA ARG A 150 9.15 -13.44 -12.40
C ARG A 150 9.54 -14.87 -12.79
N GLU A 151 9.31 -15.86 -11.92
CA GLU A 151 9.69 -17.26 -12.21
C GLU A 151 8.47 -18.12 -12.59
N ALA A 152 8.73 -19.31 -13.15
CA ALA A 152 7.68 -20.28 -13.47
C ALA A 152 7.38 -21.14 -12.22
N HIS A 153 6.25 -20.88 -11.57
CA HIS A 153 5.88 -21.50 -10.28
C HIS A 153 4.72 -22.50 -10.39
N ASP A 154 4.61 -23.37 -9.37
CA ASP A 154 3.52 -24.32 -9.20
C ASP A 154 2.40 -23.82 -8.26
N ASP A 155 1.32 -24.60 -8.17
CA ASP A 155 0.15 -24.28 -7.34
C ASP A 155 0.44 -24.25 -5.83
N HIS A 156 1.49 -24.94 -5.36
CA HIS A 156 1.84 -24.97 -3.94
C HIS A 156 2.38 -23.61 -3.48
N ASN A 157 3.21 -22.99 -4.32
CA ASN A 157 3.73 -21.64 -4.08
C ASN A 157 2.59 -20.60 -4.07
N LEU A 158 1.56 -20.77 -4.90
CA LEU A 158 0.40 -19.88 -4.95
C LEU A 158 -0.46 -19.96 -3.67
N ALA A 159 -0.73 -21.17 -3.17
CA ALA A 159 -1.49 -21.36 -1.93
C ALA A 159 -0.77 -20.72 -0.73
N ARG A 160 0.56 -20.87 -0.68
CA ARG A 160 1.40 -20.28 0.38
C ARG A 160 1.46 -18.75 0.29
N LEU A 161 1.54 -18.18 -0.92
CA LEU A 161 1.35 -16.74 -1.13
C LEU A 161 -0.01 -16.25 -0.60
N GLY A 162 -1.07 -17.02 -0.85
CA GLY A 162 -2.40 -16.71 -0.34
C GLY A 162 -2.46 -16.64 1.19
N LEU A 163 -1.74 -17.52 1.90
CA LEU A 163 -1.64 -17.50 3.36
C LEU A 163 -0.89 -16.26 3.86
N HIS A 164 0.31 -16.01 3.32
CA HIS A 164 1.13 -14.86 3.73
C HIS A 164 0.45 -13.52 3.41
N ARG A 165 -0.26 -13.43 2.28
CA ARG A 165 -1.07 -12.26 1.92
C ARG A 165 -2.05 -11.87 3.01
N VAL A 166 -2.80 -12.85 3.54
CA VAL A 166 -3.79 -12.61 4.61
C VAL A 166 -3.09 -12.24 5.91
N LEU A 167 -2.04 -12.98 6.28
CA LEU A 167 -1.29 -12.73 7.51
C LEU A 167 -0.73 -11.31 7.56
N VAL A 168 -0.02 -10.90 6.50
CA VAL A 168 0.58 -9.57 6.39
C VAL A 168 -0.49 -8.48 6.39
N GLN A 169 -1.62 -8.69 5.70
CA GLN A 169 -2.73 -7.72 5.71
C GLN A 169 -3.33 -7.59 7.11
N LEU A 170 -3.61 -8.70 7.81
CA LEU A 170 -4.15 -8.65 9.18
C LEU A 170 -3.19 -7.92 10.12
N GLN A 171 -1.89 -8.22 10.06
CA GLN A 171 -0.88 -7.54 10.88
C GLN A 171 -0.81 -6.04 10.59
N LEU A 172 -0.84 -5.65 9.31
CA LEU A 172 -0.87 -4.25 8.91
C LEU A 172 -2.10 -3.53 9.46
N MET A 173 -3.29 -4.12 9.29
CA MET A 173 -4.54 -3.54 9.76
C MET A 173 -4.55 -3.43 11.30
N SER A 174 -4.09 -4.45 12.03
CA SER A 174 -3.96 -4.38 13.49
C SER A 174 -2.96 -3.31 13.95
N ALA A 175 -1.84 -3.14 13.24
CA ALA A 175 -0.82 -2.16 13.61
C ALA A 175 -1.24 -0.71 13.31
N LEU A 176 -2.00 -0.48 12.23
CA LEU A 176 -2.46 0.84 11.82
C LEU A 176 -3.75 1.28 12.53
N PHE A 177 -4.54 0.34 13.04
CA PHE A 177 -5.82 0.60 13.71
C PHE A 177 -5.87 -0.15 15.06
N PRO A 178 -5.20 0.34 16.11
CA PRO A 178 -5.23 -0.30 17.43
C PRO A 178 -6.63 -0.22 18.06
N THR A 179 -7.07 -1.31 18.72
CA THR A 179 -8.43 -1.50 19.25
C THR A 179 -8.71 -0.77 20.57
N GLU A 180 -7.68 -0.32 21.28
CA GLU A 180 -7.81 0.36 22.58
C GLU A 180 -7.65 1.89 22.41
N ASN A 181 -8.74 2.66 22.60
CA ASN A 181 -8.75 4.12 22.83
C ASN A 181 -7.81 4.99 21.96
N GLY A 182 -7.56 4.61 20.72
CA GLY A 182 -6.76 5.42 19.79
C GLY A 182 -7.68 6.17 18.84
N ASP A 183 -8.02 7.42 19.19
CA ASP A 183 -8.13 8.44 18.15
C ASP A 183 -6.98 8.19 17.16
N LEU A 184 -7.25 8.17 15.85
CA LEU A 184 -6.17 8.34 14.88
C LEU A 184 -5.37 9.53 15.39
N ASP A 185 -4.18 9.26 15.93
CA ASP A 185 -3.38 10.16 16.76
C ASP A 185 -3.74 11.61 16.39
N GLN A 186 -4.36 12.38 17.29
CA GLN A 186 -4.26 13.83 17.13
C GLN A 186 -2.78 14.06 16.87
N PRO A 187 -2.38 14.59 15.71
CA PRO A 187 -0.99 14.63 15.35
C PRO A 187 -0.32 15.46 16.44
N SER A 188 0.39 14.78 17.34
CA SER A 188 1.47 15.45 18.04
C SER A 188 2.29 16.06 16.92
N SER A 189 2.64 17.33 17.07
CA SER A 189 3.31 18.11 16.03
C SER A 189 4.53 17.41 15.42
N ASP A 190 5.04 16.39 16.11
CA ASP A 190 6.25 15.62 15.87
C ASP A 190 6.04 14.35 15.01
N ASN A 191 4.80 13.90 14.73
CA ASN A 191 4.55 12.63 13.97
C ASN A 191 4.04 12.82 12.53
N ARG A 192 4.40 13.91 11.86
CA ARG A 192 3.85 14.24 10.53
C ARG A 192 4.30 13.27 9.44
N LEU A 193 5.58 12.87 9.47
CA LEU A 193 6.11 11.87 8.54
C LEU A 193 5.50 10.49 8.77
N GLY A 194 5.27 10.10 10.03
CA GLY A 194 4.66 8.80 10.32
C GLY A 194 3.26 8.69 9.73
N ALA A 195 2.47 9.77 9.73
CA ALA A 195 1.16 9.79 9.07
C ALA A 195 1.26 9.59 7.55
N VAL A 196 2.26 10.17 6.90
CA VAL A 196 2.54 9.97 5.45
C VAL A 196 2.91 8.51 5.18
N ILE A 197 3.86 7.95 5.95
CA ILE A 197 4.32 6.57 5.78
C ILE A 197 3.17 5.57 6.00
N LYS A 198 2.41 5.72 7.08
CA LYS A 198 1.24 4.87 7.39
C LYS A 198 0.22 4.91 6.25
N SER A 199 -0.11 6.10 5.75
CA SER A 199 -1.11 6.27 4.68
C SER A 199 -0.62 5.72 3.34
N ALA A 200 0.64 5.98 2.98
CA ALA A 200 1.24 5.49 1.74
C ALA A 200 1.40 3.96 1.75
N ALA A 201 1.78 3.37 2.88
CA ALA A 201 1.86 1.92 3.04
C ALA A 201 0.49 1.25 2.98
N LEU A 202 -0.53 1.83 3.62
CA LEU A 202 -1.90 1.33 3.54
C LEU A 202 -2.44 1.45 2.10
N LEU A 203 -2.16 2.54 1.40
CA LEU A 203 -2.53 2.72 0.00
C LEU A 203 -1.88 1.64 -0.88
N PHE A 204 -0.59 1.42 -0.72
CA PHE A 204 0.14 0.37 -1.42
C PHE A 204 -0.46 -1.00 -1.12
N ALA A 205 -0.78 -1.29 0.14
CA ALA A 205 -1.37 -2.57 0.51
C ALA A 205 -2.73 -2.80 -0.18
N LEU A 206 -3.64 -1.84 -0.07
CA LEU A 206 -4.99 -1.94 -0.63
C LEU A 206 -5.05 -1.97 -2.16
N ALA A 207 -4.03 -1.42 -2.84
CA ALA A 207 -4.00 -1.32 -4.29
C ALA A 207 -3.02 -2.29 -4.97
N VAL A 208 -2.07 -2.87 -4.23
CA VAL A 208 -0.99 -3.70 -4.79
C VAL A 208 -0.94 -5.10 -4.18
N THR A 209 -0.67 -5.24 -2.88
CA THR A 209 -0.42 -6.56 -2.25
C THR A 209 -1.69 -7.28 -1.81
N PHE A 210 -2.72 -6.51 -1.45
CA PHE A 210 -4.06 -6.94 -1.07
C PHE A 210 -5.09 -6.12 -1.88
N PRO A 211 -5.16 -6.32 -3.21
CA PRO A 211 -5.93 -5.46 -4.10
C PRO A 211 -7.44 -5.59 -3.85
N VAL A 212 -8.01 -4.63 -3.11
CA VAL A 212 -9.46 -4.58 -2.89
C VAL A 212 -10.16 -4.01 -4.11
N SER A 213 -11.31 -4.59 -4.46
CA SER A 213 -12.08 -4.23 -5.66
C SER A 213 -13.04 -3.07 -5.43
N ASN A 214 -13.44 -2.82 -4.18
CA ASN A 214 -14.15 -1.59 -3.84
C ASN A 214 -13.15 -0.41 -3.95
N PRO A 215 -13.42 0.60 -4.77
CA PRO A 215 -12.52 1.76 -4.89
C PRO A 215 -12.56 2.69 -3.66
N GLU A 216 -13.62 2.66 -2.86
CA GLU A 216 -13.85 3.60 -1.76
C GLU A 216 -12.73 3.63 -0.69
N PRO A 217 -12.23 2.50 -0.16
CA PRO A 217 -11.15 2.51 0.82
C PRO A 217 -9.87 3.13 0.27
N VAL A 218 -9.53 2.83 -1.00
CA VAL A 218 -8.39 3.44 -1.69
C VAL A 218 -8.57 4.95 -1.78
N GLN A 219 -9.76 5.43 -2.17
CA GLN A 219 -10.01 6.88 -2.26
C GLN A 219 -9.95 7.59 -0.91
N ILE A 220 -10.46 6.97 0.16
CA ILE A 220 -10.36 7.51 1.52
C ILE A 220 -8.89 7.64 1.92
N VAL A 221 -8.07 6.61 1.66
CA VAL A 221 -6.65 6.61 2.02
C VAL A 221 -5.85 7.61 1.17
N VAL A 222 -6.18 7.80 -0.12
CA VAL A 222 -5.59 8.85 -0.95
C VAL A 222 -5.87 10.25 -0.37
N GLY A 223 -7.11 10.50 0.08
CA GLY A 223 -7.47 11.74 0.77
C GLY A 223 -6.70 11.95 2.07
N ARG A 224 -6.54 10.90 2.89
CA ARG A 224 -5.72 10.93 4.11
C ARG A 224 -4.24 11.21 3.81
N LEU A 225 -3.70 10.60 2.76
CA LEU A 225 -2.32 10.79 2.33
C LEU A 225 -2.09 12.24 1.86
N LYS A 226 -3.00 12.79 1.06
CA LYS A 226 -2.96 14.20 0.65
C LYS A 226 -2.95 15.13 1.86
N ALA A 227 -3.87 14.96 2.80
CA ALA A 227 -3.92 15.77 4.02
C ALA A 227 -2.64 15.65 4.87
N ALA A 228 -2.06 14.44 4.98
CA ALA A 228 -0.80 14.23 5.68
C ALA A 228 0.37 14.96 5.00
N LEU A 229 0.45 14.93 3.67
CA LEU A 229 1.48 15.63 2.90
C LEU A 229 1.34 17.16 2.99
N GLU A 230 0.10 17.68 3.01
CA GLU A 230 -0.18 19.11 3.25
C GLU A 230 0.31 19.56 4.63
N ASN A 231 0.16 18.71 5.65
CA ASN A 231 0.62 19.00 7.01
C ASN A 231 2.15 18.94 7.19
N VAL A 232 2.85 18.09 6.45
CA VAL A 232 4.32 18.06 6.43
C VAL A 232 4.86 19.35 5.80
N GLY A 233 4.37 19.70 4.61
CA GLY A 233 4.85 20.81 3.80
C GLY A 233 6.28 20.61 3.29
N ILE A 234 6.54 20.92 2.02
CA ILE A 234 7.90 20.92 1.48
C ILE A 234 8.57 22.24 1.89
N LYS A 235 9.53 22.19 2.82
CA LYS A 235 10.42 23.32 3.09
C LYS A 235 11.76 23.08 2.41
N ALA A 236 12.40 24.15 1.93
CA ALA A 236 13.69 24.05 1.26
C ALA A 236 14.82 23.47 2.14
N SER A 237 14.60 23.40 3.46
CA SER A 237 15.52 22.89 4.46
C SER A 237 15.26 21.44 4.92
N THR A 238 14.37 20.69 4.27
CA THR A 238 14.10 19.28 4.63
C THR A 238 15.26 18.38 4.22
N SER A 239 15.56 17.36 5.04
CA SER A 239 16.63 16.40 4.71
C SER A 239 16.29 15.59 3.45
N ASP A 240 17.31 15.06 2.77
CA ASP A 240 17.12 14.26 1.55
C ASP A 240 16.20 13.05 1.81
N SER A 241 16.29 12.41 2.98
CA SER A 241 15.41 11.31 3.36
C SER A 241 13.93 11.71 3.47
N HIS A 242 13.64 12.94 3.93
CA HIS A 242 12.28 13.47 3.97
C HIS A 242 11.74 13.72 2.56
N GLN A 243 12.59 14.22 1.64
CA GLN A 243 12.23 14.43 0.24
C GLN A 243 11.99 13.10 -0.48
N ASP A 244 12.77 12.06 -0.18
CA ASP A 244 12.58 10.72 -0.71
C ASP A 244 11.22 10.14 -0.30
N ILE A 245 10.87 10.24 0.99
CA ILE A 245 9.54 9.82 1.51
C ILE A 245 8.43 10.60 0.81
N TYR A 246 8.60 11.92 0.69
CA TYR A 246 7.61 12.78 0.04
C TYR A 246 7.41 12.38 -1.42
N THR A 247 8.49 12.12 -2.15
CA THR A 247 8.49 11.69 -3.55
C THR A 247 7.74 10.36 -3.71
N TRP A 248 8.12 9.36 -2.91
CA TRP A 248 7.47 8.05 -2.89
C TRP A 248 5.97 8.15 -2.59
N ALA A 249 5.61 8.89 -1.54
CA ALA A 249 4.23 9.10 -1.15
C ALA A 249 3.41 9.83 -2.22
N CYS A 250 3.95 10.88 -2.83
CA CYS A 250 3.25 11.61 -3.90
C CYS A 250 3.04 10.75 -5.14
N ILE A 251 4.01 9.92 -5.54
CA ILE A 251 3.84 8.98 -6.65
C ILE A 251 2.74 7.98 -6.33
N LEU A 252 2.75 7.34 -5.16
CA LEU A 252 1.69 6.41 -4.76
C LEU A 252 0.32 7.10 -4.72
N GLY A 253 0.24 8.32 -4.19
CA GLY A 253 -0.97 9.13 -4.17
C GLY A 253 -1.51 9.42 -5.58
N ALA A 254 -0.64 9.82 -6.51
CA ALA A 254 -1.01 10.03 -7.92
C ALA A 254 -1.52 8.74 -8.59
N LEU A 255 -0.92 7.59 -8.27
CA LEU A 255 -1.37 6.31 -8.77
C LEU A 255 -2.74 5.90 -8.20
N GLY A 256 -2.97 6.15 -6.91
CA GLY A 256 -4.21 5.79 -6.21
C GLY A 256 -5.40 6.72 -6.48
N ALA A 257 -5.14 7.97 -6.83
CA ALA A 257 -6.18 8.95 -7.16
C ALA A 257 -7.05 8.46 -8.33
N SER A 258 -8.36 8.60 -8.21
CA SER A 258 -9.31 8.23 -9.27
C SER A 258 -9.72 9.40 -10.16
N ASP A 259 -9.68 10.62 -9.63
CA ASP A 259 -10.06 11.82 -10.35
C ASP A 259 -8.82 12.57 -10.89
N VAL A 260 -9.05 13.41 -11.90
CA VAL A 260 -7.99 14.24 -12.49
C VAL A 260 -7.44 15.27 -11.49
N PRO A 261 -8.28 15.99 -10.71
CA PRO A 261 -7.78 17.03 -9.79
C PRO A 261 -6.83 16.52 -8.70
N GLN A 262 -7.07 15.34 -8.12
CA GLN A 262 -6.14 14.81 -7.12
C GLN A 262 -4.83 14.35 -7.77
N LYS A 263 -4.89 13.69 -8.95
CA LYS A 263 -3.69 13.32 -9.71
C LYS A 263 -2.81 14.54 -10.01
N GLU A 264 -3.42 15.60 -10.51
CA GLU A 264 -2.73 16.86 -10.81
C GLU A 264 -2.17 17.53 -9.56
N TRP A 265 -2.85 17.43 -8.41
CA TRP A 265 -2.33 17.95 -7.15
C TRP A 265 -1.03 17.24 -6.76
N PHE A 266 -0.99 15.90 -6.78
CA PHE A 266 0.22 15.15 -6.45
C PHE A 266 1.37 15.45 -7.42
N ALA A 267 1.10 15.50 -8.73
CA ALA A 267 2.09 15.87 -9.74
C ALA A 267 2.62 17.30 -9.54
N SER A 268 1.74 18.24 -9.19
CA SER A 268 2.13 19.64 -8.90
C SER A 268 3.04 19.74 -7.68
N GLN A 269 2.81 18.94 -6.64
CA GLN A 269 3.70 18.90 -5.47
C GLN A 269 5.10 18.37 -5.81
N LEU A 270 5.17 17.29 -6.60
CA LEU A 270 6.44 16.77 -7.11
C LEU A 270 7.17 17.83 -7.97
N ALA A 271 6.45 18.51 -8.86
CA ALA A 271 7.02 19.57 -9.68
C ALA A 271 7.50 20.78 -8.85
N ASN A 272 6.81 21.13 -7.75
CA ASN A 272 7.29 22.14 -6.82
C ASN A 272 8.62 21.71 -6.18
N GLN A 273 8.71 20.47 -5.70
CA GLN A 273 9.91 19.93 -5.07
C GLN A 273 11.11 19.95 -6.03
N GLU A 274 10.93 19.43 -7.24
CA GLU A 274 12.00 19.35 -8.25
C GLU A 274 12.45 20.72 -8.74
N PHE A 275 11.51 21.66 -8.90
CA PHE A 275 11.83 23.04 -9.25
C PHE A 275 12.71 23.70 -8.17
N GLU A 276 12.34 23.55 -6.88
CA GLU A 276 13.13 24.07 -5.76
C GLU A 276 14.49 23.38 -5.62
N ARG A 277 14.57 22.07 -5.93
CA ARG A 277 15.84 21.33 -5.96
C ARG A 277 16.76 21.87 -7.05
N SER A 278 16.24 22.04 -8.26
CA SER A 278 16.98 22.54 -9.43
C SER A 278 17.53 23.95 -9.23
N ARG A 279 16.81 24.82 -8.51
CA ARG A 279 17.30 26.18 -8.18
C ARG A 279 18.50 26.20 -7.24
N ARG A 280 18.64 25.20 -6.35
CA ARG A 280 19.76 25.13 -5.39
C ARG A 280 21.05 24.65 -6.05
N THR A 281 20.95 23.79 -7.04
CA THR A 281 22.09 23.26 -7.79
C THR A 281 22.45 24.26 -8.90
N ALA A 282 23.12 25.35 -8.52
CA ALA A 282 23.46 26.52 -9.34
C ALA A 282 24.33 26.22 -10.59
N GLY A 283 23.78 25.47 -11.55
CA GLY A 283 24.46 25.06 -12.78
C GLY A 283 23.83 23.86 -13.52
N LEU A 284 22.99 23.06 -12.86
CA LEU A 284 22.31 21.91 -13.48
C LEU A 284 20.82 22.24 -13.65
N SER A 285 20.49 22.82 -14.80
CA SER A 285 19.11 23.20 -15.15
C SER A 285 18.24 22.00 -15.54
N GLN A 286 18.27 20.91 -14.77
CA GLN A 286 17.63 19.68 -15.18
C GLN A 286 16.83 19.05 -14.04
N CYS A 287 15.55 18.79 -14.32
CA CYS A 287 14.69 17.96 -13.50
C CYS A 287 15.26 16.53 -13.47
N SER A 288 15.11 15.83 -12.34
CA SER A 288 15.59 14.46 -12.19
C SER A 288 15.06 13.55 -13.31
N SER A 289 15.92 12.67 -13.80
CA SER A 289 15.58 11.62 -14.75
C SER A 289 14.67 10.56 -14.11
N TRP A 290 14.02 9.75 -14.94
CA TRP A 290 13.23 8.63 -14.44
C TRP A 290 14.08 7.64 -13.63
N ASP A 291 15.30 7.35 -14.06
CA ASP A 291 16.18 6.40 -13.38
C ASP A 291 16.58 6.87 -11.98
N GLU A 292 16.83 8.17 -11.80
CA GLU A 292 17.10 8.76 -10.49
C GLU A 292 15.89 8.66 -9.56
N ILE A 293 14.69 8.93 -10.07
CA ILE A 293 13.47 8.78 -9.27
C ILE A 293 13.15 7.32 -8.98
N TYR A 294 13.35 6.43 -9.95
CA TYR A 294 13.18 5.00 -9.75
C TYR A 294 14.07 4.49 -8.61
N GLN A 295 15.32 4.94 -8.55
CA GLN A 295 16.22 4.62 -7.44
C GLN A 295 15.68 5.10 -6.08
N VAL A 296 14.99 6.23 -6.02
CA VAL A 296 14.29 6.67 -4.80
C VAL A 296 13.14 5.72 -4.47
N LEU A 297 12.25 5.47 -5.44
CA LEU A 297 11.03 4.67 -5.26
C LEU A 297 11.33 3.23 -4.83
N ALA A 298 12.34 2.59 -5.43
CA ALA A 298 12.74 1.21 -5.17
C ALA A 298 13.29 0.97 -3.76
N ARG A 299 13.58 2.04 -2.99
CA ARG A 299 14.05 1.93 -1.59
C ARG A 299 12.90 1.73 -0.61
N PHE A 300 11.66 1.94 -1.03
CA PHE A 300 10.47 1.82 -0.19
C PHE A 300 9.61 0.63 -0.65
N LEU A 301 8.30 0.65 -0.33
CA LEU A 301 7.36 -0.31 -0.91
C LEU A 301 7.19 -0.01 -2.39
N TRP A 302 7.68 -0.93 -3.20
CA TRP A 302 7.62 -0.84 -4.66
C TRP A 302 7.50 -2.22 -5.28
N LEU A 303 6.65 -2.34 -6.30
CA LEU A 303 6.51 -3.53 -7.12
C LEU A 303 6.45 -3.08 -8.58
N ASP A 304 7.49 -3.38 -9.35
CA ASP A 304 7.64 -2.89 -10.72
C ASP A 304 6.43 -3.23 -11.59
N LEU A 305 5.97 -4.48 -11.51
CA LEU A 305 4.84 -4.98 -12.29
C LEU A 305 3.53 -4.21 -12.03
N ALA A 306 3.37 -3.65 -10.82
CA ALA A 306 2.16 -2.95 -10.43
C ALA A 306 2.24 -1.42 -10.61
N CYS A 307 3.43 -0.84 -10.49
CA CYS A 307 3.58 0.61 -10.37
C CYS A 307 4.30 1.26 -11.56
N ASN A 308 5.28 0.58 -12.17
CA ASN A 308 6.33 1.22 -12.97
C ASN A 308 5.79 2.01 -14.17
N THR A 309 4.94 1.37 -14.98
CA THR A 309 4.38 1.98 -16.20
C THR A 309 3.55 3.22 -15.91
N ALA A 310 2.72 3.17 -14.87
CA ALA A 310 1.86 4.29 -14.50
C ALA A 310 2.64 5.42 -13.82
N ALA A 311 3.63 5.07 -12.98
CA ALA A 311 4.46 6.04 -12.29
C ALA A 311 5.36 6.82 -13.25
N HIS A 312 5.92 6.15 -14.25
CA HIS A 312 6.71 6.82 -15.28
C HIS A 312 5.86 7.86 -16.03
N LYS A 313 4.59 7.57 -16.33
CA LYS A 313 3.68 8.56 -16.93
C LYS A 313 3.43 9.76 -16.03
N VAL A 314 3.26 9.55 -14.72
CA VAL A 314 3.17 10.65 -13.75
C VAL A 314 4.46 11.47 -13.76
N TRP A 315 5.62 10.82 -13.78
CA TRP A 315 6.90 11.53 -13.79
C TRP A 315 7.13 12.37 -15.06
N LEU A 316 6.74 11.87 -16.23
CA LEU A 316 6.79 12.66 -17.46
C LEU A 316 5.97 13.95 -17.36
N GLN A 317 4.79 13.90 -16.72
CA GLN A 317 3.98 15.10 -16.45
C GLN A 317 4.70 16.06 -15.50
N VAL A 318 5.36 15.54 -14.46
CA VAL A 318 6.17 16.35 -13.54
C VAL A 318 7.31 17.06 -14.28
N GLN A 319 8.04 16.34 -15.14
CA GLN A 319 9.13 16.92 -15.93
C GLN A 319 8.65 18.03 -16.88
N GLU A 320 7.49 17.85 -17.51
CA GLU A 320 6.85 18.88 -18.33
C GLU A 320 6.53 20.14 -17.50
N MET A 321 5.87 19.97 -16.34
CA MET A 321 5.54 21.07 -15.43
C MET A 321 6.79 21.84 -14.95
N VAL A 322 7.86 21.13 -14.59
CA VAL A 322 9.12 21.74 -14.14
C VAL A 322 9.77 22.52 -15.28
N THR A 323 9.80 21.94 -16.49
CA THR A 323 10.39 22.59 -17.68
C THR A 323 9.68 23.90 -18.01
N ILE A 324 8.35 23.91 -17.98
CA ILE A 324 7.55 25.12 -18.21
C ILE A 324 7.92 26.21 -17.19
N ARG A 325 8.04 25.86 -15.91
CA ARG A 325 8.37 26.82 -14.84
C ARG A 325 9.79 27.37 -14.95
N LEU A 326 10.78 26.52 -15.27
CA LEU A 326 12.16 26.95 -15.50
C LEU A 326 12.28 27.91 -16.69
N ASN A 327 11.50 27.68 -17.75
CA ASN A 327 11.47 28.60 -18.89
C ASN A 327 10.83 29.94 -18.51
N GLN A 328 9.75 29.94 -17.73
CA GLN A 328 9.12 31.16 -17.23
C GLN A 328 10.03 31.98 -16.32
N SER A 329 10.77 31.33 -15.40
CA SER A 329 11.69 32.05 -14.50
C SER A 329 12.85 32.71 -15.26
N ARG A 330 13.39 32.04 -16.28
CA ARG A 330 14.45 32.60 -17.13
C ARG A 330 14.00 33.83 -17.90
N ILE A 331 12.78 33.83 -18.44
CA ILE A 331 12.23 34.99 -19.15
C ILE A 331 12.16 36.21 -18.20
N LEU A 332 11.67 36.00 -16.97
CA LEU A 332 11.56 37.05 -15.95
C LEU A 332 12.93 37.59 -15.47
N GLU A 333 13.99 36.79 -15.49
CA GLU A 333 15.35 37.23 -15.13
C GLU A 333 16.04 38.04 -16.24
N THR A 334 15.54 37.96 -17.49
CA THR A 334 16.12 38.64 -18.66
C THR A 334 15.44 39.97 -19.05
N THR A 335 14.31 40.31 -18.41
CA THR A 335 13.54 41.55 -18.61
C THR A 335 13.75 42.54 -17.48
#